data_AF-A0AAW1K041-F1
#
_entry.id   AF-A0AAW1K041-F1
#
_cell.length_a   1.000
_cell.length_b   1.000
_cell.length_c   1.000
_cell.angle_alpha   90.00
_cell.angle_beta   90.00
_cell.angle_gamma   90.00
#
_symmetry.space_group_name_H-M   'P 1'
#
loop_
_entity.id
_entity.type
_entity.pdbx_description
1 polymer ?
#
loop_
_entity_poly.entity_id
_entity_poly.type
_entity_poly.pdbx_seq_one_letter_code
_entity_poly.pdbx_strand_id
1 'polypeptide(L)'
;MDQLLNIYEKNSKQWQQFSQLTLTTIEEINNNIEQIEKKQTEIQNTIDSINTLSKHAQAQSLIKICPRAYVMATVKHTGEYNVEMNSDYQCTLTKDQTVEFLEEQLAEQNGILTNYIIQKEQLTKRLGFNVDEIDDIPDTRDMPEKIVTDKGIAFKQGPYYEIMEVEEDVPYTKNKKRICHDNRIINDISSLKIKDVRYRKILVSLRFKMTVSNQMSFVIASISAILIFSGMQMYKPWFIASQLNHVIGGYLGSLLFLFMFAAIGNLEAYCFGKSFQAKMFPEVTICFCLALMSTGTIHRVCFTTCFLFSLITLYYINSYSQKIHVVPTAVTATHVGKKRK
;
A
#
# COMPACT_ATOMS: atom_id res chain seq x y z
N MET A 1 -17.66 36.12 35.57
CA MET A 1 -17.27 34.98 36.44
C MET A 1 -17.91 33.70 35.91
N ASP A 2 -19.24 33.68 35.74
CA ASP A 2 -20.00 32.52 35.18
C ASP A 2 -19.54 32.02 33.80
N GLN A 3 -19.13 32.91 32.88
CA GLN A 3 -18.60 32.50 31.57
C GLN A 3 -17.28 31.73 31.66
N LEU A 4 -16.41 32.07 32.61
CA LEU A 4 -15.12 31.39 32.80
C LEU A 4 -15.31 30.01 33.44
N LEU A 5 -16.21 29.90 34.41
CA LEU A 5 -16.62 28.62 35.02
C LEU A 5 -17.17 27.65 33.97
N ASN A 6 -18.03 28.14 33.06
CA ASN A 6 -18.63 27.30 32.01
C ASN A 6 -17.59 26.82 30.97
N ILE A 7 -16.57 27.64 30.67
CA ILE A 7 -15.44 27.24 29.81
C ILE A 7 -14.59 26.18 30.52
N TYR A 8 -14.30 26.37 31.81
CA TYR A 8 -13.52 25.42 32.60
C TYR A 8 -14.22 24.05 32.71
N GLU A 9 -15.52 24.03 33.02
CA GLU A 9 -16.32 22.79 33.07
C GLU A 9 -16.40 22.09 31.71
N LYS A 10 -16.58 22.84 30.62
CA LYS A 10 -16.60 22.27 29.27
C LYS A 10 -15.25 21.66 28.89
N ASN A 11 -14.16 22.35 29.19
CA ASN A 11 -12.80 21.85 28.94
C ASN A 11 -12.50 20.61 29.79
N SER A 12 -12.97 20.58 31.04
CA SER A 12 -12.85 19.41 31.93
C SER A 12 -13.58 18.19 31.36
N LYS A 13 -14.83 18.33 30.89
CA LYS A 13 -15.58 17.24 30.26
C LYS A 13 -14.93 16.75 28.96
N GLN A 14 -14.43 17.66 28.12
CA GLN A 14 -13.71 17.31 26.90
C GLN A 14 -12.42 16.53 27.19
N TRP A 15 -11.67 16.96 28.21
CA TRP A 15 -10.47 16.26 28.64
C TRP A 15 -10.77 14.87 29.21
N GLN A 16 -11.83 14.72 30.01
CA GLN A 16 -12.28 13.41 30.50
C GLN A 16 -12.66 12.46 29.35
N GLN A 17 -13.39 12.96 28.35
CA GLN A 17 -13.74 12.17 27.15
C GLN A 17 -12.48 11.76 26.36
N PHE A 18 -11.55 12.70 26.14
CA PHE A 18 -10.29 12.41 25.48
C PHE A 18 -9.45 11.37 26.25
N SER A 19 -9.36 11.52 27.56
CA SER A 19 -8.63 10.59 28.45
C SER A 19 -9.21 9.18 28.38
N GLN A 20 -10.54 9.06 28.48
CA GLN A 20 -11.24 7.78 28.35
C GLN A 20 -11.00 7.12 26.98
N LEU A 21 -11.17 7.86 25.88
CA LEU A 21 -10.92 7.35 24.52
C LEU A 21 -9.46 6.89 24.34
N THR A 22 -8.52 7.65 24.90
CA THR A 22 -7.09 7.31 24.81
C THR A 22 -6.77 6.05 25.61
N LEU A 23 -7.36 5.88 26.79
CA LEU A 23 -7.21 4.67 27.60
C LEU A 23 -7.78 3.43 26.89
N THR A 24 -8.98 3.52 26.31
CA THR A 24 -9.57 2.42 25.52
C THR A 24 -8.68 2.07 24.32
N THR A 25 -8.15 3.07 23.61
CA THR A 25 -7.22 2.84 22.49
C THR A 25 -5.94 2.13 22.94
N ILE A 26 -5.39 2.49 24.12
CA ILE A 26 -4.22 1.81 24.69
C ILE A 26 -4.54 0.35 25.03
N GLU A 27 -5.72 0.07 25.56
CA GLU A 27 -6.18 -1.29 25.85
C GLU A 27 -6.29 -2.14 24.58
N GLU A 28 -6.87 -1.60 23.50
CA GLU A 28 -6.92 -2.26 22.19
C GLU A 28 -5.51 -2.56 21.65
N ILE A 29 -4.58 -1.62 21.75
CA ILE A 29 -3.19 -1.81 21.35
C ILE A 29 -2.53 -2.92 22.18
N ASN A 30 -2.77 -2.98 23.49
CA ASN A 30 -2.22 -4.04 24.35
C ASN A 30 -2.74 -5.43 23.93
N ASN A 31 -4.04 -5.55 23.65
CA ASN A 31 -4.62 -6.81 23.17
C ASN A 31 -3.99 -7.24 21.83
N ASN A 32 -3.72 -6.29 20.92
CA ASN A 32 -3.04 -6.59 19.67
C ASN A 32 -1.58 -7.02 19.88
N ILE A 33 -0.86 -6.39 20.82
CA ILE A 33 0.50 -6.78 21.21
C ILE A 33 0.52 -8.22 21.70
N GLU A 34 -0.37 -8.59 22.63
CA GLU A 34 -0.45 -9.95 23.18
C GLU A 34 -0.72 -10.99 22.08
N GLN A 35 -1.63 -10.69 21.14
CA GLN A 35 -1.90 -11.58 20.01
C GLN A 35 -0.69 -11.78 19.09
N ILE A 36 0.12 -10.74 18.87
CA ILE A 36 1.33 -10.82 18.04
C ILE A 36 2.41 -11.63 18.77
N GLU A 37 2.63 -11.38 20.07
CA GLU A 37 3.60 -12.13 20.87
C GLU A 37 3.25 -13.62 20.94
N LYS A 38 1.95 -13.96 21.03
CA LYS A 38 1.48 -15.34 20.94
C LYS A 38 1.85 -15.98 19.60
N LYS A 39 1.59 -15.29 18.48
CA LYS A 39 1.96 -15.78 17.13
C LYS A 39 3.47 -15.96 16.97
N GLN A 40 4.28 -15.03 17.49
CA GLN A 40 5.74 -15.16 17.48
C GLN A 40 6.21 -16.40 18.24
N THR A 41 5.62 -16.65 19.41
CA THR A 41 5.91 -17.83 20.22
C THR A 41 5.52 -19.12 19.48
N GLU A 42 4.38 -19.14 18.78
CA GLU A 42 3.96 -20.28 17.94
C GLU A 42 4.93 -20.54 16.77
N ILE A 43 5.38 -19.48 16.07
CA ILE A 43 6.37 -19.59 15.00
C ILE A 43 7.71 -20.10 15.54
N GLN A 44 8.18 -19.56 16.67
CA GLN A 44 9.45 -19.97 17.28
C GLN A 44 9.42 -21.44 17.73
N ASN A 45 8.33 -21.86 18.37
CA ASN A 45 8.12 -23.26 18.75
C ASN A 45 8.12 -24.19 17.53
N THR A 46 7.60 -23.72 16.39
CA THR A 46 7.60 -24.46 15.13
C THR A 46 9.02 -24.60 14.57
N ILE A 47 9.82 -23.53 14.57
CA ILE A 47 11.23 -23.55 14.17
C ILE A 47 12.01 -24.55 15.04
N ASP A 48 11.83 -24.50 16.36
CA ASP A 48 12.50 -25.40 17.30
C ASP A 48 12.07 -26.86 17.08
N SER A 49 10.78 -27.09 16.80
CA SER A 49 10.24 -28.42 16.47
C SER A 49 10.84 -28.97 15.18
N ILE A 50 10.95 -28.16 14.12
CA ILE A 50 11.59 -28.54 12.84
C ILE A 50 13.07 -28.88 13.07
N ASN A 51 13.77 -28.09 13.87
CA ASN A 51 15.17 -28.30 14.18
C ASN A 51 15.40 -29.56 15.02
N THR A 52 14.53 -29.86 15.99
CA THR A 52 14.60 -31.10 16.78
C THR A 52 14.25 -32.32 15.94
N LEU A 53 13.18 -32.28 15.14
CA LEU A 53 12.75 -33.38 14.26
C LEU A 53 13.83 -33.74 13.23
N SER A 54 14.52 -32.74 12.67
CA SER A 54 15.58 -32.98 11.68
C SER A 54 16.78 -33.78 12.20
N LYS A 55 16.95 -33.93 13.51
CA LYS A 55 18.03 -34.71 14.12
C LYS A 55 17.77 -36.23 14.07
N HIS A 56 16.52 -36.63 13.87
CA HIS A 56 16.12 -38.04 13.88
C HIS A 56 15.47 -38.41 12.55
N ALA A 57 16.02 -39.40 11.85
CA ALA A 57 15.46 -39.86 10.57
C ALA A 57 14.05 -40.47 10.72
N GLN A 58 13.76 -41.08 11.87
CA GLN A 58 12.47 -41.65 12.21
C GLN A 58 12.19 -41.43 13.70
N ALA A 59 10.95 -41.06 14.03
CA ALA A 59 10.51 -40.88 15.41
C ALA A 59 9.05 -41.33 15.57
N GLN A 60 8.73 -41.99 16.69
CA GLN A 60 7.34 -42.22 17.07
C GLN A 60 6.78 -40.98 17.76
N SER A 61 5.65 -40.49 17.28
CA SER A 61 4.99 -39.30 17.83
C SER A 61 3.48 -39.50 17.94
N LEU A 62 2.87 -38.78 18.88
CA LEU A 62 1.42 -38.71 19.03
C LEU A 62 0.90 -37.55 18.17
N ILE A 63 0.23 -37.88 17.07
CA ILE A 63 -0.36 -36.91 16.16
C ILE A 63 -1.79 -36.61 16.61
N LYS A 64 -2.08 -35.34 16.85
CA LYS A 64 -3.43 -34.88 17.23
C LYS A 64 -4.36 -34.96 16.01
N ILE A 65 -5.48 -35.67 16.15
CA ILE A 65 -6.51 -35.76 15.09
C ILE A 65 -7.70 -34.85 15.43
N CYS A 66 -8.07 -34.76 16.70
CA CYS A 66 -9.13 -33.88 17.18
C CYS A 66 -8.79 -33.35 18.58
N PRO A 67 -9.56 -32.39 19.16
CA PRO A 67 -9.23 -31.76 20.44
C PRO A 67 -8.94 -32.71 21.60
N ARG A 68 -9.47 -33.96 21.57
CA ARG A 68 -9.32 -34.96 22.64
C ARG A 68 -8.82 -36.33 22.15
N ALA A 69 -8.31 -36.43 20.91
CA ALA A 69 -7.81 -37.70 20.39
C ALA A 69 -6.45 -37.56 19.70
N TYR A 70 -5.58 -38.54 19.96
CA TYR A 70 -4.24 -38.65 19.42
C TYR A 70 -4.04 -40.05 18.85
N VAL A 71 -3.28 -40.15 17.76
CA VAL A 71 -2.87 -41.43 17.18
C VAL A 71 -1.35 -41.52 17.23
N MET A 72 -0.87 -42.68 17.67
CA MET A 72 0.55 -43.00 17.65
C MET A 72 0.95 -43.34 16.21
N ALA A 73 1.91 -42.59 15.67
CA ALA A 73 2.41 -42.78 14.31
C ALA A 73 3.93 -42.66 14.28
N THR A 74 4.55 -43.44 13.39
CA THR A 74 5.98 -43.32 13.08
C THR A 74 6.15 -42.28 11.97
N VAL A 75 6.76 -41.14 12.31
CA VAL A 75 7.08 -40.07 11.36
C VAL A 75 8.43 -40.36 10.75
N LYS A 76 8.47 -40.54 9.43
CA LYS A 76 9.71 -40.65 8.66
C LYS A 76 10.03 -39.29 8.03
N HIS A 77 11.18 -38.73 8.38
CA HIS A 77 11.59 -37.42 7.90
C HIS A 77 12.16 -37.52 6.48
N THR A 78 11.62 -36.75 5.54
CA THR A 78 12.08 -36.72 4.13
C THR A 78 13.05 -35.58 3.83
N GLY A 79 13.27 -34.65 4.76
CA GLY A 79 14.02 -33.41 4.53
C GLY A 79 13.17 -32.27 3.94
N GLU A 80 11.92 -32.56 3.60
CA GLU A 80 10.99 -31.66 2.94
C GLU A 80 9.74 -31.41 3.81
N TYR A 81 9.23 -30.19 3.78
CA TYR A 81 8.08 -29.75 4.56
C TYR A 81 7.07 -29.06 3.66
N ASN A 82 5.79 -29.35 3.87
CA ASN A 82 4.71 -28.61 3.23
C ASN A 82 4.41 -27.36 4.04
N VAL A 83 4.54 -26.22 3.39
CA VAL A 83 4.35 -24.90 3.97
C VAL A 83 3.17 -24.23 3.27
N GLU A 84 2.23 -23.72 4.06
CA GLU A 84 1.11 -22.93 3.57
C GLU A 84 1.54 -21.46 3.48
N MET A 85 1.55 -20.92 2.26
CA MET A 85 1.95 -19.52 2.01
C MET A 85 0.74 -18.59 2.06
N ASN A 86 -0.40 -19.06 1.54
CA ASN A 86 -1.69 -18.36 1.45
C ASN A 86 -2.82 -19.40 1.52
N SER A 87 -4.07 -18.96 1.69
CA SER A 87 -5.26 -19.83 1.81
C SER A 87 -5.41 -20.90 0.72
N ASP A 88 -4.86 -20.62 -0.48
CA ASP A 88 -5.02 -21.49 -1.65
C ASP A 88 -3.68 -22.06 -2.16
N TYR A 89 -2.56 -21.78 -1.48
CA TYR A 89 -1.23 -22.15 -1.99
C TYR A 89 -0.37 -22.82 -0.92
N GLN A 90 -0.02 -24.08 -1.21
CA GLN A 90 0.94 -24.87 -0.46
C GLN A 90 2.14 -25.19 -1.33
N CYS A 91 3.34 -25.09 -0.78
CA CYS A 91 4.56 -25.51 -1.45
C CYS A 91 5.37 -26.45 -0.56
N THR A 92 6.09 -27.36 -1.20
CA THR A 92 7.04 -28.23 -0.53
C THR A 92 8.42 -27.55 -0.55
N LEU A 93 8.99 -27.31 0.62
CA LEU A 93 10.27 -26.64 0.80
C LEU A 93 11.25 -27.56 1.52
N THR A 94 12.55 -27.36 1.28
CA THR A 94 13.56 -28.04 2.09
C THR A 94 13.53 -27.53 3.54
N LYS A 95 14.13 -28.28 4.47
CA LYS A 95 14.29 -27.85 5.86
C LYS A 95 14.81 -26.41 5.96
N ASP A 96 15.93 -26.12 5.29
CA ASP A 96 16.61 -24.83 5.43
C ASP A 96 15.75 -23.69 4.84
N GLN A 97 15.08 -23.93 3.70
CA GLN A 97 14.12 -23.00 3.12
C GLN A 97 12.90 -22.76 4.02
N THR A 98 12.44 -23.79 4.72
CA THR A 98 11.32 -23.68 5.65
C THR A 98 11.69 -22.86 6.87
N VAL A 99 12.89 -23.08 7.43
CA VAL A 99 13.40 -22.28 8.56
C VAL A 99 13.58 -20.82 8.14
N GLU A 100 14.22 -20.56 6.99
CA GLU A 100 14.40 -19.21 6.45
C GLU A 100 13.05 -18.49 6.26
N PHE A 101 12.04 -19.20 5.72
CA PHE A 101 10.69 -18.65 5.55
C PHE A 101 10.02 -18.30 6.90
N LEU A 102 10.13 -19.17 7.91
CA LEU A 102 9.57 -18.92 9.23
C LEU A 102 10.31 -17.79 9.97
N GLU A 103 11.62 -17.67 9.81
CA GLU A 103 12.41 -16.56 10.32
C GLU A 103 12.02 -15.23 9.66
N GLU A 104 11.73 -15.23 8.35
CA GLU A 104 11.22 -14.06 7.65
C GLU A 104 9.85 -13.63 8.19
N GLN A 105 8.94 -14.58 8.44
CA GLN A 105 7.66 -14.29 9.08
C GLN A 105 7.85 -13.72 10.50
N LEU A 106 8.77 -14.27 11.28
CA LEU A 106 9.07 -13.80 12.62
C LEU A 106 9.62 -12.36 12.59
N ALA A 107 10.49 -12.04 11.63
CA ALA A 107 10.99 -10.68 11.41
C ALA A 107 9.87 -9.70 11.01
N GLU A 108 8.92 -10.14 10.19
CA GLU A 108 7.75 -9.35 9.83
C GLU A 108 6.88 -9.05 11.06
N GLN A 109 6.56 -10.06 11.87
CA GLN A 109 5.80 -9.87 13.12
C GLN A 109 6.53 -8.95 14.11
N ASN A 110 7.86 -9.05 14.22
CA ASN A 110 8.67 -8.14 15.04
C ASN A 110 8.58 -6.67 14.60
N GLY A 111 8.55 -6.44 13.28
CA GLY A 111 8.33 -5.09 12.73
C GLY A 111 6.96 -4.53 13.11
N ILE A 112 5.91 -5.35 13.03
CA ILE A 112 4.54 -4.97 13.42
C ILE A 112 4.47 -4.69 14.93
N LEU A 113 5.05 -5.56 15.76
CA LEU A 113 5.11 -5.41 17.22
C LEU A 113 5.78 -4.08 17.63
N THR A 114 6.93 -3.77 17.00
CA THR A 114 7.67 -2.53 17.26
C THR A 114 6.80 -1.30 16.98
N ASN A 115 6.02 -1.31 15.90
CA ASN A 115 5.11 -0.20 15.57
C ASN A 115 4.02 -0.01 16.63
N TYR A 116 3.41 -1.09 17.13
CA TYR A 116 2.40 -1.01 18.18
C TYR A 116 2.99 -0.50 19.51
N ILE A 117 4.20 -0.92 19.86
CA ILE A 117 4.90 -0.44 21.06
C ILE A 117 5.14 1.08 20.96
N ILE A 118 5.61 1.57 19.81
CA ILE A 118 5.83 3.01 19.58
C ILE A 118 4.50 3.79 19.69
N GLN A 119 3.42 3.28 19.10
CA GLN A 119 2.09 3.92 19.19
C GLN A 119 1.59 3.97 20.62
N LYS A 120 1.72 2.88 21.37
CA LYS A 120 1.39 2.82 22.79
C LYS A 120 2.17 3.86 23.59
N GLU A 121 3.50 3.93 23.41
CA GLU A 121 4.36 4.87 24.12
C GLU A 121 3.95 6.33 23.84
N GLN A 122 3.61 6.65 22.59
CA GLN A 122 3.12 7.97 22.20
C GLN A 122 1.79 8.33 22.89
N LEU A 123 0.84 7.41 22.95
CA LEU A 123 -0.44 7.63 23.61
C LEU A 123 -0.28 7.74 25.13
N THR A 124 0.58 6.91 25.74
CA THR A 124 0.90 7.01 27.16
C THR A 124 1.55 8.35 27.50
N LYS A 125 2.47 8.85 26.68
CA LYS A 125 3.06 10.19 26.85
C LYS A 125 2.02 11.32 26.75
N ARG A 126 1.02 11.17 25.87
CA ARG A 126 -0.11 12.12 25.76
C ARG A 126 -0.99 12.13 27.00
N LEU A 127 -1.20 10.97 27.64
CA LEU A 127 -1.96 10.87 28.90
C LEU A 127 -1.19 11.38 30.12
N GLY A 128 0.13 11.18 30.15
CA GLY A 128 1.00 11.65 31.25
C GLY A 128 1.24 13.16 31.24
N PHE A 129 0.78 13.88 30.21
CA PHE A 129 0.85 15.33 30.16
C PHE A 129 -0.27 15.91 31.03
N ASN A 130 0.06 16.20 32.29
CA ASN A 130 -0.86 16.79 33.25
C ASN A 130 -1.04 18.28 32.89
N VAL A 131 -2.20 18.65 32.35
CA VAL A 131 -2.48 20.03 31.88
C VAL A 131 -2.44 21.03 33.03
N ASP A 132 -2.68 20.57 34.26
CA ASP A 132 -2.74 21.39 35.47
C ASP A 132 -1.36 21.68 36.10
N GLU A 133 -0.27 21.03 35.66
CA GLU A 133 1.11 21.31 36.12
C GLU A 133 1.88 22.25 35.19
N ILE A 134 1.21 22.84 34.19
CA ILE A 134 1.82 23.76 33.26
C ILE A 134 1.64 25.19 33.80
N ASP A 135 2.45 25.58 34.78
CA ASP A 135 2.60 27.00 35.18
C ASP A 135 3.20 27.85 34.04
N ASP A 136 3.85 27.20 33.07
CA ASP A 136 4.42 27.81 31.87
C ASP A 136 3.72 27.25 30.61
N ILE A 137 2.46 27.65 30.36
CA ILE A 137 1.90 27.45 29.02
C ILE A 137 2.75 28.37 28.15
N PRO A 138 3.62 27.84 27.27
CA PRO A 138 4.45 28.72 26.45
C PRO A 138 3.50 29.65 25.72
N ASP A 139 3.68 30.96 25.91
CA ASP A 139 2.85 31.96 25.26
C ASP A 139 2.82 31.56 23.78
N THR A 140 1.62 31.30 23.26
CA THR A 140 1.46 30.87 21.87
C THR A 140 2.10 31.86 20.89
N ARG A 141 2.40 33.09 21.33
CA ARG A 141 3.21 34.09 20.62
C ARG A 141 4.67 33.65 20.38
N ASP A 142 5.28 32.87 21.28
CA ASP A 142 6.68 32.45 21.23
C ASP A 142 6.89 31.08 20.56
N MET A 143 5.81 30.42 20.16
CA MET A 143 5.90 29.18 19.40
C MET A 143 6.40 29.44 17.96
N PRO A 144 7.44 28.73 17.50
CA PRO A 144 8.03 28.92 16.17
C PRO A 144 7.01 28.61 15.06
N GLU A 145 7.01 29.39 13.97
CA GLU A 145 6.06 29.16 12.87
C GLU A 145 6.23 27.79 12.19
N LYS A 146 7.42 27.21 12.32
CA LYS A 146 7.82 25.97 11.66
C LYS A 146 8.73 25.16 12.57
N ILE A 147 8.39 23.90 12.78
CA ILE A 147 9.24 22.91 13.44
C ILE A 147 9.70 21.94 12.37
N VAL A 148 11.01 21.91 12.12
CA VAL A 148 11.62 20.95 11.19
C VAL A 148 12.19 19.82 12.01
N THR A 149 11.71 18.61 11.76
CA THR A 149 12.30 17.38 12.30
C THR A 149 12.87 16.55 11.15
N ASP A 150 13.64 15.54 11.50
CA ASP A 150 14.10 14.48 10.61
C ASP A 150 12.95 13.67 9.97
N LYS A 151 11.72 13.81 10.48
CA LYS A 151 10.54 13.06 10.02
C LYS A 151 9.52 13.90 9.26
N GLY A 152 9.72 15.22 9.15
CA GLY A 152 8.80 16.11 8.47
C GLY A 152 8.79 17.51 9.03
N ILE A 153 7.90 18.33 8.47
CA ILE A 153 7.77 19.74 8.81
C ILE A 153 6.40 19.97 9.41
N ALA A 154 6.35 20.51 10.62
CA ALA A 154 5.11 20.97 11.22
C ALA A 154 4.98 22.49 11.06
N PHE A 155 3.85 22.95 10.52
CA PHE A 155 3.53 24.36 10.32
C PHE A 155 2.48 24.81 11.32
N LYS A 156 2.68 25.99 11.91
CA LYS A 156 1.71 26.58 12.83
C LYS A 156 0.46 27.05 12.07
N GLN A 157 -0.70 26.50 12.40
CA GLN A 157 -2.02 26.93 11.96
C GLN A 157 -2.83 27.38 13.18
N GLY A 158 -2.73 28.68 13.51
CA GLY A 158 -3.37 29.24 14.71
C GLY A 158 -2.70 28.72 16.00
N PRO A 159 -3.45 28.15 16.96
CA PRO A 159 -2.90 27.60 18.20
C PRO A 159 -2.39 26.15 18.06
N TYR A 160 -2.45 25.54 16.87
CA TYR A 160 -2.05 24.16 16.62
C TYR A 160 -0.96 24.07 15.54
N TYR A 161 -0.30 22.91 15.45
CA TYR A 161 0.58 22.59 14.33
C TYR A 161 -0.08 21.56 13.41
N GLU A 162 -0.02 21.82 12.12
CA GLU A 162 -0.33 20.88 11.06
C GLU A 162 0.97 20.21 10.59
N ILE A 163 1.02 18.88 10.64
CA ILE A 163 2.21 18.11 10.28
C ILE A 163 2.13 17.78 8.78
N MET A 164 3.05 18.32 7.99
CA MET A 164 3.33 17.83 6.64
C MET A 164 4.48 16.84 6.70
N GLU A 165 4.15 15.56 6.61
CA GLU A 165 5.14 14.51 6.39
C GLU A 165 5.75 14.71 4.99
N VAL A 166 7.04 15.02 4.94
CA VAL A 166 7.79 15.12 3.69
C VAL A 166 8.24 13.72 3.33
N GLU A 167 7.65 13.13 2.29
CA GLU A 167 8.20 11.93 1.68
C GLU A 167 9.57 12.30 1.06
N GLU A 168 10.67 11.90 1.70
CA GLU A 168 12.02 12.14 1.18
C GLU A 168 12.29 11.31 -0.09
N ASP A 169 12.13 11.92 -1.27
CA ASP A 169 12.70 11.43 -2.52
C ASP A 169 14.21 11.77 -2.56
N VAL A 170 15.06 10.95 -1.95
CA VAL A 170 16.52 11.11 -2.08
C VAL A 170 17.02 10.44 -3.38
N PRO A 171 17.66 11.16 -4.32
CA PRO A 171 18.16 10.57 -5.56
C PRO A 171 19.42 9.73 -5.30
N TYR A 172 19.35 8.47 -5.70
CA TYR A 172 20.43 7.49 -5.57
C TYR A 172 21.52 7.74 -6.62
N THR A 173 22.66 8.30 -6.24
CA THR A 173 23.86 8.30 -7.09
C THR A 173 24.63 6.98 -6.87
N LYS A 174 24.66 6.11 -7.88
CA LYS A 174 25.52 4.91 -7.89
C LYS A 174 26.31 4.85 -9.20
N ASN A 175 27.56 5.31 -9.15
CA ASN A 175 28.60 4.84 -10.05
C ASN A 175 29.35 3.71 -9.34
N LYS A 176 29.17 2.46 -9.80
CA LYS A 176 30.14 1.40 -9.53
C LYS A 176 30.30 0.54 -10.77
N LYS A 177 31.50 0.60 -11.34
CA LYS A 177 31.98 -0.12 -12.52
C LYS A 177 31.79 -1.64 -12.36
N ARG A 178 31.38 -2.28 -13.46
CA ARG A 178 31.45 -3.73 -13.69
C ARG A 178 32.90 -4.18 -13.74
N ILE A 179 33.21 -5.31 -13.09
CA ILE A 179 34.21 -6.28 -13.56
C ILE A 179 33.62 -7.67 -13.30
N CYS A 180 33.52 -8.48 -14.35
CA CYS A 180 33.24 -9.91 -14.30
C CYS A 180 34.55 -10.67 -14.01
N HIS A 181 34.51 -11.72 -13.18
CA HIS A 181 35.20 -12.96 -13.48
C HIS A 181 34.66 -14.13 -12.63
N ASP A 182 34.87 -15.31 -13.21
CA ASP A 182 34.26 -16.60 -12.96
C ASP A 182 34.97 -17.46 -11.90
N ASN A 183 34.18 -18.32 -11.23
CA ASN A 183 34.43 -19.61 -10.56
C ASN A 183 35.50 -19.84 -9.45
N ARG A 184 34.98 -20.42 -8.33
CA ARG A 184 35.48 -21.56 -7.49
C ARG A 184 36.13 -21.30 -6.09
N ILE A 185 35.64 -22.12 -5.13
CA ILE A 185 36.23 -22.58 -3.82
C ILE A 185 35.98 -21.64 -2.62
N ILE A 186 34.97 -21.92 -1.78
CA ILE A 186 34.97 -22.69 -0.50
C ILE A 186 35.61 -21.94 0.69
N ASN A 187 34.76 -21.76 1.71
CA ASN A 187 34.97 -21.52 3.14
C ASN A 187 35.55 -20.20 3.63
N ASP A 188 35.01 -19.84 4.80
CA ASP A 188 35.52 -18.92 5.81
C ASP A 188 35.20 -17.42 5.65
N ILE A 189 34.12 -17.03 6.32
CA ILE A 189 34.11 -16.18 7.53
C ILE A 189 32.87 -15.28 7.56
N SER A 190 31.86 -15.81 8.26
CA SER A 190 31.21 -15.19 9.43
C SER A 190 31.73 -13.81 9.86
N SER A 191 31.48 -12.76 9.07
CA SER A 191 31.48 -11.38 9.57
C SER A 191 30.86 -10.36 8.61
N LEU A 192 29.59 -10.51 8.23
CA LEU A 192 28.80 -9.38 7.73
C LEU A 192 27.44 -9.34 8.43
N LYS A 193 27.51 -8.81 9.66
CA LYS A 193 26.39 -8.34 10.45
C LYS A 193 25.53 -7.33 9.69
N ILE A 194 24.23 -7.55 9.75
CA ILE A 194 23.21 -6.54 10.06
C ILE A 194 23.22 -5.33 9.12
N LYS A 195 22.52 -5.47 8.00
CA LYS A 195 21.83 -4.40 7.25
C LYS A 195 21.23 -5.09 6.03
N ASP A 196 19.97 -5.52 6.08
CA ASP A 196 19.16 -5.74 4.85
C ASP A 196 17.66 -6.01 5.06
N VAL A 197 17.09 -5.71 6.24
CA VAL A 197 15.61 -5.68 6.43
C VAL A 197 14.95 -4.46 5.75
N ARG A 198 15.74 -3.57 5.13
CA ARG A 198 15.27 -2.35 4.46
C ARG A 198 14.88 -2.56 2.98
N TYR A 199 14.91 -3.79 2.46
CA TYR A 199 14.56 -4.07 1.06
C TYR A 199 13.11 -4.54 0.84
N ARG A 200 12.35 -4.92 1.88
CA ARG A 200 10.93 -5.32 1.69
C ARG A 200 9.97 -4.15 1.41
N LYS A 201 10.33 -2.91 1.76
CA LYS A 201 9.59 -1.69 1.31
C LYS A 201 9.74 -1.42 -0.20
N ILE A 202 10.70 -2.05 -0.87
CA ILE A 202 10.88 -1.95 -2.32
C ILE A 202 9.94 -2.89 -3.07
N LEU A 203 9.47 -3.99 -2.45
CA LEU A 203 8.56 -4.94 -3.11
C LEU A 203 7.09 -4.50 -3.08
N VAL A 204 6.68 -3.65 -2.12
CA VAL A 204 5.32 -3.07 -2.07
C VAL A 204 5.25 -1.70 -2.79
N SER A 205 6.41 -1.05 -2.98
CA SER A 205 6.61 0.04 -3.96
C SER A 205 6.78 -0.47 -5.41
N LEU A 206 6.55 -1.78 -5.62
CA LEU A 206 6.35 -2.41 -6.92
C LEU A 206 4.86 -2.34 -7.34
N ARG A 207 4.18 -1.25 -6.95
CA ARG A 207 2.96 -0.79 -7.61
C ARG A 207 3.33 -0.31 -9.01
N PHE A 208 3.48 -1.25 -9.95
CA PHE A 208 3.61 -1.03 -11.40
C PHE A 208 4.37 0.25 -11.80
N LYS A 209 5.57 0.46 -11.26
CA LYS A 209 6.52 1.44 -11.83
C LYS A 209 7.52 0.73 -12.73
N MET A 210 7.03 -0.19 -13.56
CA MET A 210 7.68 -0.36 -14.85
C MET A 210 7.33 0.92 -15.61
N THR A 211 8.28 1.82 -15.81
CA THR A 211 8.18 2.79 -16.91
C THR A 211 8.31 1.98 -18.20
N VAL A 212 7.23 1.26 -18.52
CA VAL A 212 7.07 0.51 -19.74
C VAL A 212 7.11 1.54 -20.86
N SER A 213 7.86 1.25 -21.94
CA SER A 213 7.90 2.15 -23.09
C SER A 213 6.46 2.42 -23.58
N ASN A 214 6.18 3.61 -24.11
CA ASN A 214 4.83 3.97 -24.57
C ASN A 214 4.21 2.88 -25.49
N GLN A 215 5.04 2.21 -26.29
CA GLN A 215 4.64 1.09 -27.14
C GLN A 215 4.18 -0.14 -26.35
N MET A 216 4.92 -0.56 -25.34
CA MET A 216 4.57 -1.73 -24.55
C MET A 216 3.39 -1.42 -23.60
N SER A 217 3.26 -0.18 -23.12
CA SER A 217 2.09 0.30 -22.37
C SER A 217 0.84 0.28 -23.22
N PHE A 218 0.94 0.69 -24.50
CA PHE A 218 -0.15 0.59 -25.47
C PHE A 218 -0.61 -0.86 -25.68
N VAL A 219 0.32 -1.79 -25.87
CA VAL A 219 0.01 -3.22 -26.10
C VAL A 219 -0.66 -3.81 -24.87
N ILE A 220 -0.13 -3.57 -23.67
CA ILE A 220 -0.71 -4.09 -22.42
C ILE A 220 -2.12 -3.53 -22.23
N ALA A 221 -2.32 -2.21 -22.36
CA ALA A 221 -3.63 -1.59 -22.22
C ALA A 221 -4.64 -2.13 -23.25
N SER A 222 -4.22 -2.34 -24.50
CA SER A 222 -5.06 -2.90 -25.55
C SER A 222 -5.47 -4.35 -25.27
N ILE A 223 -4.53 -5.20 -24.83
CA ILE A 223 -4.82 -6.59 -24.45
C ILE A 223 -5.79 -6.62 -23.26
N SER A 224 -5.56 -5.80 -22.23
CA SER A 224 -6.45 -5.69 -21.08
C SER A 224 -7.86 -5.24 -21.47
N ALA A 225 -7.99 -4.27 -22.38
CA ALA A 225 -9.29 -3.82 -22.88
C ALA A 225 -10.04 -4.95 -23.62
N ILE A 226 -9.35 -5.70 -24.48
CA ILE A 226 -9.92 -6.85 -25.21
C ILE A 226 -10.34 -7.95 -24.25
N LEU A 227 -9.51 -8.28 -23.25
CA LEU A 227 -9.82 -9.30 -22.25
C LEU A 227 -11.05 -8.94 -21.43
N ILE A 228 -11.16 -7.69 -20.97
CA ILE A 228 -12.33 -7.22 -20.23
C ILE A 228 -13.57 -7.26 -21.11
N PHE A 229 -13.48 -6.75 -22.35
CA PHE A 229 -14.60 -6.80 -23.29
C PHE A 229 -15.06 -8.23 -23.53
N SER A 230 -14.14 -9.13 -23.87
CA SER A 230 -14.45 -10.53 -24.14
C SER A 230 -15.04 -11.22 -22.90
N GLY A 231 -14.51 -10.97 -21.71
CA GLY A 231 -15.05 -11.50 -20.46
C GLY A 231 -16.47 -11.00 -20.19
N MET A 232 -16.70 -9.70 -20.38
CA MET A 232 -18.01 -9.08 -20.29
C MET A 232 -19.03 -9.70 -21.25
N GLN A 233 -18.62 -10.00 -22.50
CA GLN A 233 -19.50 -10.63 -23.48
C GLN A 233 -19.75 -12.12 -23.20
N MET A 234 -18.74 -12.85 -22.73
CA MET A 234 -18.87 -14.28 -22.41
C MET A 234 -19.77 -14.53 -21.20
N TYR A 235 -19.65 -13.70 -20.16
CA TYR A 235 -20.42 -13.84 -18.93
C TYR A 235 -21.71 -13.00 -18.91
N LYS A 236 -22.22 -12.58 -20.08
CA LYS A 236 -23.49 -11.82 -20.19
C LYS A 236 -24.64 -12.40 -19.35
N PRO A 237 -24.94 -13.71 -19.38
CA PRO A 237 -26.02 -14.27 -18.59
C PRO A 237 -25.82 -14.09 -17.08
N TRP A 238 -24.57 -14.15 -16.62
CA TRP A 238 -24.21 -13.97 -15.21
C TRP A 238 -24.41 -12.52 -14.76
N PHE A 239 -24.07 -11.55 -15.62
CA PHE A 239 -24.28 -10.13 -15.32
C PHE A 239 -25.75 -9.74 -15.20
N ILE A 240 -26.63 -10.42 -15.93
CA ILE A 240 -28.08 -10.16 -15.93
C ILE A 240 -28.78 -10.84 -14.73
N ALA A 241 -28.13 -11.81 -14.10
CA ALA A 241 -28.75 -12.67 -13.08
C ALA A 241 -29.14 -11.93 -11.78
N SER A 242 -28.45 -10.86 -11.39
CA SER A 242 -28.70 -10.16 -10.12
C SER A 242 -28.46 -8.66 -10.20
N GLN A 243 -29.15 -7.88 -9.36
CA GLN A 243 -28.97 -6.43 -9.28
C GLN A 243 -27.53 -6.02 -8.96
N LEU A 244 -26.86 -6.75 -8.07
CA LEU A 244 -25.47 -6.50 -7.71
C LEU A 244 -24.53 -6.79 -8.89
N ASN A 245 -24.80 -7.83 -9.67
CA ASN A 245 -24.00 -8.16 -10.85
C ASN A 245 -24.10 -7.07 -11.93
N HIS A 246 -25.22 -6.35 -12.03
CA HIS A 246 -25.32 -5.18 -12.92
C HIS A 246 -24.38 -4.03 -12.50
N VAL A 247 -24.16 -3.85 -11.20
CA VAL A 247 -23.22 -2.85 -10.68
C VAL A 247 -21.79 -3.28 -10.99
N ILE A 248 -21.46 -4.57 -10.80
CA ILE A 248 -20.15 -5.14 -11.17
C ILE A 248 -19.91 -4.98 -12.67
N GLY A 249 -20.92 -5.24 -13.50
CA GLY A 249 -20.83 -5.05 -14.95
C GLY A 249 -20.54 -3.59 -15.34
N GLY A 250 -21.16 -2.64 -14.65
CA GLY A 250 -20.85 -1.21 -14.83
C GLY A 250 -19.44 -0.83 -14.39
N TYR A 251 -18.96 -1.39 -13.28
CA TYR A 251 -17.59 -1.19 -12.81
C TYR A 251 -16.57 -1.74 -13.82
N LEU A 252 -16.77 -2.94 -14.35
CA LEU A 252 -15.95 -3.49 -15.42
C LEU A 252 -15.99 -2.62 -16.69
N GLY A 253 -17.15 -2.03 -16.99
CA GLY A 253 -17.30 -1.03 -18.06
C GLY A 253 -16.42 0.21 -17.86
N SER A 254 -16.32 0.73 -16.63
CA SER A 254 -15.42 1.84 -16.31
C SER A 254 -13.93 1.47 -16.40
N LEU A 255 -13.58 0.21 -16.09
CA LEU A 255 -12.22 -0.29 -16.31
C LEU A 255 -11.90 -0.41 -17.81
N LEU A 256 -12.86 -0.87 -18.61
CA LEU A 256 -12.73 -0.89 -20.06
C LEU A 256 -12.51 0.53 -20.62
N PHE A 257 -13.25 1.53 -20.14
CA PHE A 257 -13.02 2.93 -20.46
C PHE A 257 -11.59 3.37 -20.11
N LEU A 258 -11.11 3.06 -18.89
CA LEU A 258 -9.76 3.40 -18.44
C LEU A 258 -8.67 2.80 -19.33
N PHE A 259 -8.78 1.52 -19.69
CA PHE A 259 -7.79 0.86 -20.55
C PHE A 259 -7.86 1.36 -22.00
N MET A 260 -9.05 1.67 -22.53
CA MET A 260 -9.19 2.29 -23.86
C MET A 260 -8.61 3.69 -23.89
N PHE A 261 -8.85 4.50 -22.86
CA PHE A 261 -8.25 5.83 -22.70
C PHE A 261 -6.73 5.74 -22.59
N ALA A 262 -6.20 4.79 -21.81
CA ALA A 262 -4.75 4.58 -21.71
C ALA A 262 -4.14 4.08 -23.04
N ALA A 263 -4.85 3.24 -23.79
CA ALA A 263 -4.40 2.77 -25.09
C ALA A 263 -4.35 3.94 -26.09
N ILE A 264 -5.42 4.72 -26.22
CA ILE A 264 -5.46 5.81 -27.21
C ILE A 264 -4.48 6.93 -26.81
N GLY A 265 -4.34 7.27 -25.52
CA GLY A 265 -3.36 8.25 -25.07
C GLY A 265 -1.90 7.81 -25.33
N ASN A 266 -1.59 6.53 -25.16
CA ASN A 266 -0.27 5.98 -25.51
C ASN A 266 -0.05 5.88 -27.03
N LEU A 267 -1.12 5.62 -27.80
CA LEU A 267 -1.10 5.60 -29.27
C LEU A 267 -0.86 7.01 -29.84
N GLU A 268 -1.52 8.03 -29.31
CA GLU A 268 -1.31 9.43 -29.69
C GLU A 268 0.13 9.86 -29.39
N ALA A 269 0.64 9.52 -28.21
CA ALA A 269 2.04 9.80 -27.85
C ALA A 269 3.05 9.10 -28.77
N TYR A 270 2.68 7.94 -29.34
CA TYR A 270 3.48 7.22 -30.32
C TYR A 270 3.39 7.84 -31.73
N CYS A 271 2.19 8.22 -32.18
CA CYS A 271 1.94 8.74 -33.53
C CYS A 271 2.34 10.22 -33.71
N PHE A 272 2.12 11.06 -32.69
CA PHE A 272 2.31 12.52 -32.78
C PHE A 272 3.50 13.06 -31.96
N GLY A 273 4.19 12.19 -31.24
CA GLY A 273 5.37 12.53 -30.44
C GLY A 273 5.06 13.20 -29.10
N LYS A 274 6.10 13.34 -28.25
CA LYS A 274 5.99 13.75 -26.83
C LYS A 274 5.46 15.17 -26.59
N SER A 275 5.25 15.97 -27.64
CA SER A 275 4.82 17.37 -27.57
C SER A 275 3.35 17.59 -27.91
N PHE A 276 2.60 16.54 -28.28
CA PHE A 276 1.15 16.62 -28.34
C PHE A 276 0.60 16.30 -26.94
N GLN A 277 0.38 17.32 -26.12
CA GLN A 277 -0.44 17.15 -24.93
C GLN A 277 -1.82 16.70 -25.42
N ALA A 278 -2.20 15.46 -25.10
CA ALA A 278 -3.51 14.91 -25.39
C ALA A 278 -4.55 15.96 -24.97
N LYS A 279 -5.16 16.63 -25.96
CA LYS A 279 -6.21 17.59 -25.69
C LYS A 279 -7.38 16.74 -25.23
N MET A 280 -7.60 16.72 -23.91
CA MET A 280 -8.54 15.89 -23.13
C MET A 280 -10.00 15.84 -23.64
N PHE A 281 -10.36 16.52 -24.72
CA PHE A 281 -11.75 16.75 -25.11
C PHE A 281 -12.27 15.77 -26.17
N PRO A 282 -11.72 15.67 -27.40
CA PRO A 282 -12.27 14.73 -28.39
C PRO A 282 -12.02 13.26 -28.02
N GLU A 283 -10.81 12.91 -27.59
CA GLU A 283 -10.40 11.52 -27.38
C GLU A 283 -11.17 10.86 -26.22
N VAL A 284 -11.18 11.51 -25.06
CA VAL A 284 -11.90 11.04 -23.86
C VAL A 284 -13.37 10.79 -24.20
N THR A 285 -14.01 11.71 -24.93
CA THR A 285 -15.42 11.59 -25.30
C THR A 285 -15.66 10.37 -26.19
N ILE A 286 -14.78 10.09 -27.15
CA ILE A 286 -14.91 8.93 -28.04
C ILE A 286 -14.73 7.64 -27.23
N CYS A 287 -13.67 7.53 -26.41
CA CYS A 287 -13.44 6.37 -25.54
C CYS A 287 -14.61 6.10 -24.60
N PHE A 288 -15.14 7.17 -24.02
CA PHE A 288 -16.27 7.13 -23.09
C PHE A 288 -17.54 6.61 -23.79
N CYS A 289 -17.89 7.17 -24.95
CA CYS A 289 -19.04 6.71 -25.73
C CYS A 289 -18.91 5.24 -26.14
N LEU A 290 -17.73 4.80 -26.59
CA LEU A 290 -17.49 3.41 -26.96
C LEU A 290 -17.61 2.45 -25.77
N ALA A 291 -17.08 2.82 -24.61
CA ALA A 291 -17.19 2.01 -23.40
C ALA A 291 -18.64 1.88 -22.91
N LEU A 292 -19.41 2.97 -23.00
CA LEU A 292 -20.84 2.97 -22.70
C LEU A 292 -21.64 2.09 -23.65
N MET A 293 -21.43 2.24 -24.96
CA MET A 293 -22.09 1.38 -25.96
C MET A 293 -21.75 -0.10 -25.75
N SER A 294 -20.48 -0.40 -25.51
CA SER A 294 -19.97 -1.75 -25.23
C SER A 294 -20.66 -2.37 -24.02
N THR A 295 -20.70 -1.66 -22.89
CA THR A 295 -21.33 -2.13 -21.64
C THR A 295 -22.86 -2.20 -21.76
N GLY A 296 -23.46 -1.30 -22.54
CA GLY A 296 -24.89 -1.30 -22.86
C GLY A 296 -25.35 -2.52 -23.65
N THR A 297 -24.45 -3.22 -24.36
CA THR A 297 -24.77 -4.49 -25.04
C THR A 297 -25.03 -5.66 -24.11
N ILE A 298 -24.76 -5.51 -22.80
CA ILE A 298 -25.01 -6.52 -21.77
C ILE A 298 -26.37 -6.25 -21.13
N HIS A 299 -26.54 -5.06 -20.54
CA HIS A 299 -27.77 -4.66 -19.88
C HIS A 299 -27.87 -3.14 -19.75
N ARG A 300 -29.11 -2.61 -19.76
CA ARG A 300 -29.39 -1.18 -19.68
C ARG A 300 -28.95 -0.55 -18.35
N VAL A 301 -29.01 -1.31 -17.25
CA VAL A 301 -28.54 -0.86 -15.93
C VAL A 301 -27.02 -0.81 -15.86
N CYS A 302 -26.31 -1.71 -16.56
CA CYS A 302 -24.84 -1.65 -16.63
C CYS A 302 -24.37 -0.38 -17.37
N PHE A 303 -25.14 0.09 -18.36
CA PHE A 303 -24.87 1.35 -19.06
C PHE A 303 -24.88 2.55 -18.09
N THR A 304 -25.90 2.66 -17.24
CA THR A 304 -26.04 3.79 -16.31
C THR A 304 -25.03 3.73 -15.17
N THR A 305 -24.71 2.54 -14.65
CA THR A 305 -23.68 2.38 -13.61
C THR A 305 -22.27 2.61 -14.17
N CYS A 306 -22.00 2.18 -15.41
CA CYS A 306 -20.76 2.50 -16.12
C CYS A 306 -20.57 4.01 -16.31
N PHE A 307 -21.62 4.73 -16.65
CA PHE A 307 -21.59 6.18 -16.80
C PHE A 307 -21.13 6.88 -15.51
N LEU A 308 -21.75 6.53 -14.37
CA LEU A 308 -21.41 7.11 -13.07
C LEU A 308 -19.96 6.80 -12.66
N PHE A 309 -19.55 5.53 -12.75
CA PHE A 309 -18.18 5.15 -12.39
C PHE A 309 -17.14 5.77 -13.33
N SER A 310 -17.44 5.88 -14.62
CA SER A 310 -16.53 6.49 -15.59
C SER A 310 -16.36 8.01 -15.36
N LEU A 311 -17.39 8.73 -14.88
CA LEU A 311 -17.25 10.12 -14.45
C LEU A 311 -16.35 10.25 -13.22
N ILE A 312 -16.50 9.35 -12.25
CA ILE A 312 -15.62 9.29 -11.07
C ILE A 312 -14.18 9.02 -11.49
N THR A 313 -13.96 8.03 -12.36
CA THR A 313 -12.64 7.72 -12.92
C THR A 313 -12.03 8.92 -13.65
N LEU A 314 -12.82 9.62 -14.48
CA LEU A 314 -12.37 10.81 -15.20
C LEU A 314 -12.00 11.95 -14.25
N TYR A 315 -12.78 12.17 -13.18
CA TYR A 315 -12.46 13.14 -12.14
C TYR A 315 -11.11 12.86 -11.48
N TYR A 316 -10.87 11.59 -11.10
CA TYR A 316 -9.58 11.20 -10.52
C TYR A 316 -8.43 11.37 -11.51
N ILE A 317 -8.57 10.89 -12.75
CA ILE A 317 -7.54 11.06 -13.79
C ILE A 317 -7.20 12.54 -13.98
N ASN A 318 -8.22 13.40 -14.09
CA ASN A 318 -8.02 14.84 -14.25
C ASN A 318 -7.35 15.47 -13.02
N SER A 319 -7.76 15.08 -11.80
CA SER A 319 -7.13 15.53 -10.56
C SER A 319 -5.66 15.14 -10.48
N TYR A 320 -5.32 13.89 -10.82
CA TYR A 320 -3.93 13.42 -10.87
C TYR A 320 -3.12 14.12 -11.97
N SER A 321 -3.71 14.32 -13.16
CA SER A 321 -3.07 15.03 -14.26
C SER A 321 -2.71 16.46 -13.87
N GLN A 322 -3.59 17.17 -13.15
CA GLN A 322 -3.30 18.53 -12.67
C GLN A 322 -2.20 18.54 -11.61
N LYS A 323 -2.16 17.56 -10.69
CA LYS A 323 -1.09 17.45 -9.68
C LYS A 323 0.29 17.23 -10.31
N ILE A 324 0.36 16.58 -11.48
CA ILE A 324 1.61 16.21 -12.14
C ILE A 324 2.04 17.26 -13.18
N HIS A 325 1.10 17.95 -13.84
CA HIS A 325 1.38 18.82 -14.99
C HIS A 325 1.12 20.32 -14.77
N VAL A 326 0.78 20.80 -13.56
CA VAL A 326 0.80 22.25 -13.25
C VAL A 326 2.25 22.72 -13.05
N VAL A 327 3.00 22.76 -14.14
CA VAL A 327 4.06 23.76 -14.36
C VAL A 327 3.39 24.85 -15.19
N PRO A 328 3.43 26.15 -14.79
CA PRO A 328 2.75 27.19 -15.53
C PRO A 328 3.34 27.25 -16.94
N THR A 329 2.53 26.90 -17.93
CA THR A 329 2.91 27.07 -19.33
C THR A 329 2.93 28.58 -19.58
N ALA A 330 4.14 29.16 -19.66
CA ALA A 330 4.32 30.54 -20.05
C ALA A 330 3.60 30.76 -21.38
N VAL A 331 2.54 31.57 -21.36
CA VAL A 331 1.96 32.18 -22.55
C VAL A 331 3.08 32.84 -23.33
N THR A 332 3.42 32.25 -24.49
CA THR A 332 4.38 32.83 -25.40
C THR A 332 3.76 34.11 -25.96
N ALA A 333 4.15 35.25 -25.38
CA ALA A 333 3.86 36.55 -25.96
C ALA A 333 4.47 36.58 -27.37
N THR A 334 3.62 36.80 -28.35
CA THR A 334 3.97 37.05 -29.75
C THR A 334 5.04 38.13 -29.86
N HIS A 335 6.23 37.77 -30.34
CA HIS A 335 7.22 38.72 -30.80
C HIS A 335 6.68 39.43 -32.06
N VAL A 336 6.13 40.64 -31.89
CA VAL A 336 5.92 41.55 -33.01
C VAL A 336 7.29 42.08 -33.44
N GLY A 337 7.69 41.73 -34.66
CA GLY A 337 8.93 42.19 -35.27
C GLY A 337 8.93 43.70 -35.48
N LYS A 338 10.00 44.36 -35.04
CA LYS A 338 10.34 45.72 -35.44
C LYS A 338 11.65 45.66 -36.24
N LYS A 339 11.54 45.58 -37.57
CA LYS A 339 12.68 45.86 -38.47
C LYS A 339 12.94 47.36 -38.48
N ARG A 340 14.23 47.68 -38.44
CA ARG A 340 14.87 49.01 -38.40
C ARG A 340 14.91 49.70 -39.78
N LYS A 341 15.13 51.03 -39.68
CA LYS A 341 15.59 52.02 -40.66
C LYS A 341 14.54 52.65 -41.55
#